data_AF-A0A7C2LBU4-F1
#
_entry.id   AF-A0A7C2LBU4-F1
#
_cell.length_a   1.000
_cell.length_b   1.000
_cell.length_c   1.000
_cell.angle_alpha   90.00
_cell.angle_beta   90.00
_cell.angle_gamma   90.00
#
_symmetry.space_group_name_H-M   'P 1'
#
loop_
_entity.id
_entity.type
_entity.pdbx_description
1 polymer ?
#
loop_
_entity_poly.entity_id
_entity_poly.type
_entity_poly.pdbx_seq_one_letter_code
_entity_poly.pdbx_strand_id
1 'polypeptide(L)'
;MPVVERWSPEKVAEFIRECRRLGGTPMFRARVGGVPLRTVEEGNVALAVCWGTGGLKAVKSVLFTHIPEEDYKTILEERGEWRILLGKYGGPEATLYR
;
A
#
# COMPACT_ATOMS: atom_id res chain seq x y z
N MET A 1 -7.15 9.49 11.68
CA MET A 1 -6.02 9.98 10.85
C MET A 1 -5.17 8.78 10.43
N PRO A 2 -4.62 8.75 9.20
CA PRO A 2 -3.67 7.72 8.82
C PRO A 2 -2.39 7.83 9.65
N VAL A 3 -1.73 6.69 9.88
CA VAL A 3 -0.37 6.67 10.45
C VAL A 3 0.60 7.05 9.34
N VAL A 4 1.60 7.89 9.63
CA VAL A 4 2.64 8.24 8.64
C VAL A 4 3.81 7.30 8.81
N GLU A 5 4.21 6.64 7.73
CA GLU A 5 5.30 5.66 7.74
C GLU A 5 6.23 5.87 6.57
N ARG A 6 7.55 5.83 6.81
CA ARG A 6 8.53 5.79 5.72
C ARG A 6 8.42 4.44 5.00
N TRP A 7 8.45 4.45 3.66
CA TRP A 7 8.40 3.25 2.83
C TRP A 7 9.53 2.28 3.18
N SER A 8 9.19 1.04 3.48
CA SER A 8 10.14 -0.07 3.57
C SER A 8 9.49 -1.36 3.05
N PRO A 9 10.26 -2.30 2.48
CA PRO A 9 9.75 -3.59 2.04
C PRO A 9 8.90 -4.31 3.10
N GLU A 10 9.38 -4.30 4.35
CA GLU A 10 8.76 -5.00 5.47
C GLU A 10 7.38 -4.41 5.80
N LYS A 11 7.29 -3.08 5.93
CA LYS A 11 6.03 -2.39 6.28
C LYS A 11 4.98 -2.50 5.18
N VAL A 12 5.41 -2.45 3.92
CA VAL A 12 4.51 -2.61 2.76
C VAL A 12 3.97 -4.03 2.72
N ALA A 13 4.85 -5.03 2.88
CA ALA A 13 4.43 -6.43 2.91
C ALA A 13 3.53 -6.73 4.11
N GLU A 14 3.84 -6.22 5.30
CA GLU A 14 3.03 -6.36 6.51
C GLU A 14 1.63 -5.80 6.31
N PHE A 15 1.51 -4.54 5.84
CA PHE A 15 0.22 -3.92 5.55
C PHE A 15 -0.63 -4.77 4.59
N ILE A 16 -0.01 -5.26 3.51
CA ILE A 16 -0.69 -6.10 2.53
C ILE A 16 -1.18 -7.41 3.18
N ARG A 17 -0.31 -8.11 3.92
CA ARG A 17 -0.65 -9.37 4.59
C ARG A 17 -1.76 -9.18 5.61
N GLU A 18 -1.69 -8.14 6.44
CA GLU A 18 -2.73 -7.82 7.42
C GLU A 18 -4.09 -7.61 6.75
N CYS A 19 -4.11 -6.83 5.67
CA CYS A 19 -5.34 -6.58 4.92
C CYS A 19 -5.90 -7.87 4.30
N ARG A 20 -5.05 -8.67 3.65
CA ARG A 20 -5.46 -9.93 3.01
C ARG A 20 -5.92 -10.97 4.02
N ARG A 21 -5.31 -11.04 5.21
CA ARG A 21 -5.71 -11.94 6.30
C ARG A 21 -7.14 -11.69 6.77
N LEU A 22 -7.61 -10.45 6.66
CA LEU A 22 -8.99 -10.05 6.97
C LEU A 22 -9.94 -10.17 5.77
N GLY A 23 -9.50 -10.78 4.67
CA GLY A 23 -10.26 -10.89 3.42
C GLY A 23 -10.37 -9.58 2.63
N GLY A 24 -9.72 -8.51 3.08
CA GLY A 24 -9.76 -7.21 2.43
C GLY A 24 -8.85 -7.11 1.20
N THR A 25 -9.02 -6.06 0.41
CA THR A 25 -8.19 -5.74 -0.75
C THR A 25 -7.33 -4.51 -0.43
N PRO A 26 -5.99 -4.63 -0.39
CA PRO A 26 -5.10 -3.50 -0.23
C PRO A 26 -5.17 -2.60 -1.46
N MET A 27 -5.17 -1.28 -1.24
CA MET A 27 -5.09 -0.27 -2.30
C MET A 27 -4.14 0.84 -1.89
N PHE A 28 -3.22 1.20 -2.77
CA PHE A 28 -2.29 2.31 -2.64
C PHE A 28 -2.77 3.46 -3.52
N ARG A 29 -3.09 4.60 -2.90
CA ARG A 29 -3.63 5.77 -3.61
C ARG A 29 -2.61 6.88 -3.60
N ALA A 30 -1.92 7.05 -4.72
CA ALA A 30 -0.99 8.16 -4.96
C ALA A 30 -1.68 9.44 -5.48
N ARG A 31 -2.97 9.36 -5.83
CA ARG A 31 -3.77 10.50 -6.30
C ARG A 31 -5.10 10.60 -5.56
N VAL A 32 -5.55 11.82 -5.31
CA VAL A 32 -6.90 12.12 -4.78
C VAL A 32 -7.54 13.15 -5.69
N GLY A 33 -8.71 12.84 -6.27
CA GLY A 33 -9.36 13.73 -7.23
C GLY A 33 -8.53 14.00 -8.49
N GLY A 34 -7.66 13.06 -8.88
CA GLY A 34 -6.72 13.22 -10.02
C GLY A 34 -5.45 14.00 -9.67
N VAL A 35 -5.36 14.62 -8.49
CA VAL A 35 -4.18 15.37 -8.05
C VAL A 35 -3.22 14.44 -7.32
N PRO A 36 -1.91 14.42 -7.67
CA PRO A 36 -0.91 13.69 -6.91
C PRO A 36 -0.88 14.11 -5.45
N LEU A 37 -0.89 13.15 -4.54
CA LEU A 37 -0.48 13.41 -3.17
C LEU A 37 1.02 13.71 -3.21
N ARG A 38 1.40 14.89 -2.76
CA ARG A 38 2.80 15.32 -2.63
C ARG A 38 2.96 16.06 -1.33
N THR A 39 4.05 15.80 -0.63
CA THR A 39 4.56 16.69 0.40
C THR A 39 5.97 17.09 -0.01
N VAL A 40 6.30 18.38 0.11
CA VAL A 40 7.57 18.94 -0.40
C VAL A 40 8.77 18.25 0.26
N GLU A 41 8.63 17.83 1.52
CA GLU A 41 9.69 17.22 2.31
C GLU A 41 9.79 15.69 2.16
N GLU A 42 8.71 15.00 1.76
CA GLU A 42 8.66 13.53 1.80
C GLU A 42 8.63 12.84 0.43
N GLY A 43 8.72 13.61 -0.65
CA GLY A 43 8.81 13.09 -2.00
C GLY A 43 7.55 12.37 -2.47
N ASN A 44 7.71 11.18 -3.08
CA ASN A 44 6.60 10.36 -3.54
C ASN A 44 5.85 9.77 -2.35
N VAL A 45 4.53 9.95 -2.31
CA VAL A 45 3.67 9.48 -1.21
C VAL A 45 2.42 8.76 -1.72
N ALA A 46 1.94 7.79 -0.96
CA ALA A 46 0.70 7.09 -1.27
C ALA A 46 -0.08 6.75 0.01
N LEU A 47 -1.39 6.95 -0.03
CA LEU A 47 -2.29 6.51 1.04
C LEU A 47 -2.66 5.04 0.81
N ALA A 48 -2.17 4.16 1.66
CA ALA A 48 -2.54 2.76 1.71
C ALA A 48 -3.82 2.58 2.55
N VAL A 49 -4.82 1.90 1.96
CA VAL A 49 -6.09 1.58 2.61
C VAL A 49 -6.45 0.11 2.38
N CYS A 50 -7.09 -0.52 3.36
CA CYS A 50 -7.64 -1.86 3.23
C CYS A 50 -9.15 -1.77 3.03
N TRP A 51 -9.66 -2.30 1.91
CA TRP A 51 -11.08 -2.21 1.57
C TRP A 51 -11.78 -3.56 1.57
N GLY A 52 -13.08 -3.58 1.83
CA GLY A 52 -13.90 -4.79 1.70
C GLY A 52 -13.72 -5.82 2.82
N THR A 53 -13.27 -5.43 4.02
CA THR A 53 -13.10 -6.34 5.18
C THR A 53 -14.41 -6.78 5.85
N GLY A 54 -15.57 -6.55 5.23
CA GLY A 54 -16.88 -7.03 5.73
C GLY A 54 -17.27 -6.53 7.13
N GLY A 55 -16.73 -5.39 7.58
CA GLY A 55 -17.00 -4.85 8.93
C GLY A 55 -16.07 -5.38 10.03
N LEU A 56 -15.08 -6.23 9.68
CA LEU A 56 -13.99 -6.59 10.60
C LEU A 56 -13.14 -5.36 10.95
N LYS A 57 -12.46 -5.43 12.12
CA LYS A 57 -11.60 -4.35 12.64
C LYS A 57 -10.73 -3.78 11.52
N ALA A 58 -10.91 -2.50 11.24
CA ALA A 58 -10.22 -1.83 10.14
C ALA A 58 -8.70 -1.88 10.35
N VAL A 59 -7.97 -2.37 9.35
CA VAL A 59 -6.53 -2.10 9.23
C VAL A 59 -6.37 -0.59 9.16
N LYS A 60 -5.49 -0.03 10.00
CA LYS A 60 -5.26 1.42 10.00
C LYS A 60 -4.74 1.84 8.64
N SER A 61 -5.31 2.90 8.07
CA SER A 61 -4.74 3.50 6.85
C SER A 61 -3.34 4.03 7.15
N VAL A 62 -2.43 3.85 6.19
CA VAL A 62 -1.04 4.29 6.29
C VAL A 62 -0.75 5.28 5.17
N LEU A 63 -0.22 6.45 5.51
CA LEU A 63 0.38 7.35 4.53
C LEU A 63 1.85 6.96 4.41
N PHE A 64 2.19 6.25 3.34
CA PHE A 64 3.57 5.92 3.05
C PHE A 64 4.29 7.10 2.41
N THR A 65 5.51 7.34 2.87
CA THR A 65 6.37 8.41 2.35
C THR A 65 7.70 7.91 1.81
N HIS A 66 8.40 8.74 1.03
CA HIS A 66 9.67 8.40 0.40
C HIS A 66 9.61 7.14 -0.46
N ILE A 67 8.52 6.98 -1.21
CA ILE A 67 8.32 5.80 -2.07
C ILE A 67 9.34 5.82 -3.22
N PRO A 68 10.13 4.75 -3.43
CA PRO A 68 11.04 4.65 -4.57
C PRO A 68 10.29 4.85 -5.89
N GLU A 69 10.95 5.47 -6.87
CA GLU A 69 10.29 5.87 -8.12
C GLU A 69 9.63 4.70 -8.87
N GLU A 70 10.29 3.54 -8.89
CA GLU A 70 9.79 2.30 -9.52
C GLU A 70 8.49 1.81 -8.87
N ASP A 71 8.45 1.78 -7.54
CA ASP A 71 7.28 1.35 -6.79
C ASP A 71 6.15 2.38 -6.91
N TYR A 72 6.51 3.67 -6.93
CA TYR A 72 5.55 4.74 -7.14
C TYR A 72 4.91 4.70 -8.53
N LYS A 73 5.69 4.38 -9.58
CA LYS A 73 5.17 4.13 -10.94
C LYS A 73 4.20 2.95 -10.95
N THR A 74 4.57 1.86 -10.29
CA THR A 74 3.69 0.69 -10.12
C THR A 74 2.35 1.08 -9.49
N ILE A 75 2.37 1.88 -8.41
CA ILE A 75 1.14 2.38 -7.76
C ILE A 75 0.28 3.25 -8.69
N LEU A 76 0.91 4.02 -9.60
CA LEU A 76 0.20 4.92 -10.49
C LEU A 76 -0.41 4.22 -11.71
N GLU A 77 0.24 3.17 -12.20
CA GLU A 77 -0.05 2.59 -13.52
C GLU A 77 -0.80 1.25 -13.42
N GLU A 78 -0.54 0.48 -12.37
CA GLU A 78 -1.00 -0.91 -12.28
C GLU A 78 -2.28 -1.06 -11.47
N ARG A 79 -3.24 -1.80 -12.03
CA ARG A 79 -4.42 -2.23 -11.27
C ARG A 79 -4.08 -3.47 -10.45
N GLY A 80 -4.22 -3.38 -9.13
CA GLY A 80 -3.84 -4.50 -8.26
C GLY A 80 -2.32 -4.52 -7.99
N GLU A 81 -1.73 -3.33 -7.96
CA GLU A 81 -0.35 -3.00 -7.60
C GLU A 81 0.12 -3.76 -6.35
N TRP A 82 -0.78 -4.00 -5.39
CA TRP A 82 -0.45 -4.74 -4.17
C TRP A 82 0.07 -6.16 -4.45
N ARG A 83 -0.33 -6.82 -5.56
CA ARG A 83 0.19 -8.14 -5.94
C ARG A 83 1.64 -8.06 -6.40
N ILE A 84 1.97 -7.01 -7.15
CA ILE A 84 3.33 -6.76 -7.63
C ILE A 84 4.23 -6.41 -6.44
N LEU A 85 3.77 -5.49 -5.59
CA LEU A 85 4.47 -5.08 -4.37
C LEU A 85 4.66 -6.27 -3.41
N LEU A 86 3.65 -7.11 -3.23
CA LEU A 86 3.78 -8.32 -2.41
C LEU A 86 4.70 -9.36 -3.07
N GLY A 87 4.70 -9.48 -4.39
CA GLY A 87 5.67 -10.32 -5.10
C GLY A 87 7.11 -9.84 -4.89
N LYS A 88 7.32 -8.53 -4.84
CA LYS A 88 8.63 -7.90 -4.63
C LYS A 88 9.11 -8.03 -3.17
N TYR A 89 8.23 -7.85 -2.19
CA TYR A 89 8.61 -7.72 -0.77
C TYR A 89 8.13 -8.84 0.15
N GLY A 90 7.18 -9.66 -0.29
CA GLY A 90 6.47 -10.62 0.53
C GLY A 90 7.25 -11.91 0.83
N GLY A 91 8.43 -12.11 0.23
CA GLY A 91 9.21 -13.33 0.40
C GLY A 91 8.44 -14.59 0.01
N PRO A 92 8.86 -15.78 0.51
CA PRO A 92 8.21 -17.05 0.17
C PRO A 92 6.71 -17.11 0.48
N GLU A 93 6.24 -16.39 1.51
CA GLU A 93 4.84 -16.39 1.94
C GLU A 93 3.91 -15.60 0.99
N ALA A 94 4.45 -14.84 0.05
CA ALA A 94 3.66 -14.08 -0.92
C ALA A 94 2.70 -14.96 -1.74
N THR A 95 3.04 -16.24 -1.95
CA THR A 95 2.22 -17.19 -2.70
C THR A 95 0.89 -17.53 -2.02
N LEU A 96 0.77 -17.28 -0.71
CA LEU A 96 -0.45 -17.57 0.07
C LEU A 96 -1.60 -16.61 -0.24
N TYR A 97 -1.33 -15.50 -0.92
CA TYR A 97 -2.28 -14.40 -1.10
C TYR A 97 -2.63 -14.11 -2.57
N ARG A 98 -2.28 -15.01 -3.51
CA ARG A 98 -2.53 -14.88 -4.95
C ARG A 98 -4.02 -14.79 -5.30
#